data_AF-A0A7C4XSJ3-F1
#
_entry.id   AF-A0A7C4XSJ3-F1
#
_cell.length_a   1.000
_cell.length_b   1.000
_cell.length_c   1.000
_cell.angle_alpha   90.00
_cell.angle_beta   90.00
_cell.angle_gamma   90.00
#
_symmetry.space_group_name_H-M   'P 1'
#
loop_
_entity.id
_entity.type
_entity.pdbx_description
1 polymer ?
#
loop_
_entity_poly.entity_id
_entity_poly.type
_entity_poly.pdbx_seq_one_letter_code
_entity_poly.pdbx_strand_id
1 'polypeptide(L)'
;MLKTLQIKLLPKEQQKYDLMDTFIRFSEACNFVSKIAFEGKLFNKVFLQGIIYKDIREKFGLSSQLAVRVVAKVVETYKPDRTIFHRFRDFGSIVHDQRILSFKGMDEVSINTTGGRIRIPITMGKYGEIPFKWIRGQCDLVRKNRPERSRFKCISCGFEGEADFVASLNIRNRAAVIQPVVTEAISIIRSLQLQAPKP
;
A
#
# COMPACT_ATOMS: atom_id res chain seq x y z
N MET A 1 -16.54 3.93 15.18
CA MET A 1 -15.46 2.92 15.04
C MET A 1 -15.54 2.31 13.65
N LEU A 2 -14.50 2.44 12.82
CA LEU A 2 -14.44 1.77 11.53
C LEU A 2 -14.19 0.28 11.76
N LYS A 3 -15.09 -0.58 11.28
CA LYS A 3 -14.88 -2.03 11.28
C LYS A 3 -14.33 -2.44 9.93
N THR A 4 -13.11 -2.95 9.91
CA THR A 4 -12.50 -3.51 8.69
C THR A 4 -12.73 -5.00 8.67
N LEU A 5 -13.28 -5.51 7.55
CA LEU A 5 -13.44 -6.93 7.31
C LEU A 5 -12.27 -7.46 6.48
N GLN A 6 -11.69 -8.58 6.89
CA GLN A 6 -10.69 -9.28 6.08
C GLN A 6 -11.36 -10.35 5.23
N ILE A 7 -11.16 -10.26 3.92
CA ILE A 7 -11.72 -11.16 2.92
C ILE A 7 -10.56 -11.78 2.16
N LYS A 8 -10.57 -13.09 1.99
CA LYS A 8 -9.56 -13.82 1.23
C LYS A 8 -10.10 -14.10 -0.17
N LEU A 9 -9.35 -13.69 -1.19
CA LEU A 9 -9.62 -14.05 -2.58
C LEU A 9 -9.15 -15.49 -2.83
N LEU A 10 -9.92 -16.23 -3.64
CA LEU A 10 -9.62 -17.58 -4.09
C LEU A 10 -9.41 -17.60 -5.62
N PRO A 11 -8.35 -16.94 -6.14
CA PRO A 11 -8.12 -16.83 -7.58
C PRO A 11 -7.64 -18.16 -8.18
N LYS A 12 -8.01 -18.40 -9.44
CA LYS A 12 -7.33 -19.37 -10.31
C LYS A 12 -5.92 -18.88 -10.66
N GLU A 13 -5.05 -19.75 -11.18
CA GLU A 13 -3.66 -19.39 -11.52
C GLU A 13 -3.57 -18.18 -12.47
N GLN A 14 -4.38 -18.11 -13.52
CA GLN A 14 -4.41 -16.95 -14.42
C GLN A 14 -4.83 -15.67 -13.68
N GLN A 15 -5.87 -15.74 -12.85
CA GLN A 15 -6.37 -14.59 -12.10
C GLN A 15 -5.34 -14.09 -11.08
N LYS A 16 -4.57 -15.01 -10.49
CA LYS A 16 -3.46 -14.70 -9.59
C LYS A 16 -2.33 -13.98 -10.34
N TYR A 17 -2.01 -14.42 -11.56
CA TYR A 17 -1.07 -13.71 -12.43
C TYR A 17 -1.55 -12.28 -12.71
N ASP A 18 -2.82 -12.10 -13.13
CA ASP A 18 -3.37 -10.77 -13.43
C ASP A 18 -3.34 -9.83 -12.22
N LEU A 19 -3.65 -10.36 -11.02
CA LEU A 19 -3.53 -9.61 -9.77
C LEU A 19 -2.08 -9.22 -9.48
N MET A 20 -1.13 -10.13 -9.68
CA MET A 20 0.30 -9.88 -9.45
C MET A 20 0.86 -8.86 -10.44
N ASP A 21 0.53 -8.95 -11.71
CA ASP A 21 0.90 -7.96 -12.72
C ASP A 21 0.31 -6.59 -12.35
N THR A 22 -0.96 -6.54 -11.94
CA THR A 22 -1.60 -5.30 -11.48
C THR A 22 -0.84 -4.66 -10.31
N PHE A 23 -0.37 -5.44 -9.33
CA PHE A 23 0.46 -4.94 -8.23
C PHE A 23 1.75 -4.30 -8.73
N ILE A 24 2.47 -4.99 -9.63
CA ILE A 24 3.75 -4.54 -10.18
C ILE A 24 3.53 -3.25 -10.97
N ARG A 25 2.64 -3.25 -11.97
CA ARG A 25 2.32 -2.09 -12.82
C ARG A 25 1.86 -0.89 -12.00
N PHE A 26 1.03 -1.11 -10.99
CA PHE A 26 0.58 -0.04 -10.10
C PHE A 26 1.74 0.57 -9.30
N SER A 27 2.67 -0.27 -8.82
CA SER A 27 3.83 0.18 -8.04
C SER A 27 4.87 0.90 -8.91
N GLU A 28 5.12 0.41 -10.12
CA GLU A 28 5.93 1.07 -11.14
C GLU A 28 5.37 2.45 -11.48
N ALA A 29 4.06 2.54 -11.73
CA ALA A 29 3.38 3.80 -11.96
C ALA A 29 3.51 4.75 -10.76
N CYS A 30 3.35 4.26 -9.52
CA CYS A 30 3.56 5.09 -8.33
C CYS A 30 4.98 5.65 -8.25
N ASN A 31 6.01 4.84 -8.56
CA ASN A 31 7.40 5.30 -8.57
C ASN A 31 7.67 6.34 -9.66
N PHE A 32 7.11 6.14 -10.86
CA PHE A 32 7.19 7.10 -11.95
C PHE A 32 6.55 8.45 -11.57
N VAL A 33 5.34 8.41 -11.02
CA VAL A 33 4.62 9.62 -10.57
C VAL A 33 5.33 10.29 -9.40
N SER A 34 5.87 9.51 -8.46
CA SER A 34 6.62 10.02 -7.31
C SER A 34 7.87 10.79 -7.75
N LYS A 35 8.56 10.30 -8.78
CA LYS A 35 9.74 10.98 -9.34
C LYS A 35 9.38 12.36 -9.88
N ILE A 36 8.37 12.42 -10.74
CA ILE A 36 7.88 13.67 -11.34
C ILE A 36 7.38 14.64 -10.26
N ALA A 37 6.58 14.14 -9.31
CA ALA A 37 6.07 14.94 -8.21
C ALA A 37 7.19 15.55 -7.35
N PHE A 38 8.22 14.75 -7.05
CA PHE A 38 9.33 15.19 -6.20
C PHE A 38 10.28 16.18 -6.89
N GLU A 39 10.66 15.90 -8.14
CA GLU A 39 11.54 16.75 -8.95
C GLU A 39 10.87 18.07 -9.31
N GLY A 40 9.60 18.03 -9.73
CA GLY A 40 8.83 19.22 -10.08
C GLY A 40 8.17 19.93 -8.89
N LYS A 41 8.32 19.40 -7.66
CA LYS A 41 7.62 19.87 -6.45
C LYS A 41 6.09 20.00 -6.63
N LEU A 42 5.52 19.04 -7.36
CA LEU A 42 4.10 19.00 -7.74
C LEU A 42 3.31 18.07 -6.82
N PHE A 43 2.69 18.63 -5.78
CA PHE A 43 1.90 17.86 -4.80
C PHE A 43 0.40 18.12 -4.87
N ASN A 44 -0.06 18.95 -5.81
CA ASN A 44 -1.49 19.13 -6.06
C ASN A 44 -2.03 17.99 -6.92
N LYS A 45 -2.96 17.20 -6.38
CA LYS A 45 -3.53 16.03 -7.06
C LYS A 45 -4.14 16.35 -8.43
N VAL A 46 -4.96 17.40 -8.52
CA VAL A 46 -5.71 17.72 -9.76
C VAL A 46 -4.73 18.15 -10.84
N PHE A 47 -3.80 19.03 -10.48
CA PHE A 47 -2.77 19.51 -11.39
C PHE A 47 -1.86 18.38 -11.86
N LEU A 48 -1.32 17.60 -10.92
CA LEU A 48 -0.46 16.46 -11.24
C LEU A 48 -1.19 15.48 -12.15
N GLN A 49 -2.42 15.08 -11.80
CA GLN A 49 -3.22 14.18 -12.62
C GLN A 49 -3.41 14.71 -14.05
N GLY A 50 -3.65 16.01 -14.24
CA GLY A 50 -3.79 16.60 -15.57
C GLY A 50 -2.57 16.39 -16.48
N ILE A 51 -1.37 16.38 -15.91
CA ILE A 51 -0.11 16.22 -16.63
C ILE A 51 0.17 14.75 -16.95
N ILE A 52 0.08 13.87 -15.95
CA ILE A 52 0.61 12.50 -16.04
C ILE A 52 -0.45 11.43 -16.35
N TYR A 53 -1.74 11.78 -16.42
CA TYR A 53 -2.80 10.79 -16.60
C TYR A 53 -2.64 9.95 -17.88
N LYS A 54 -2.29 10.59 -19.01
CA LYS A 54 -2.06 9.87 -20.28
C LYS A 54 -0.85 8.95 -20.19
N ASP A 55 0.27 9.46 -19.66
CA ASP A 55 1.48 8.67 -19.43
C ASP A 55 1.22 7.43 -18.58
N ILE A 56 0.44 7.55 -17.50
CA ILE A 56 0.14 6.41 -16.64
C ILE A 56 -0.59 5.31 -17.43
N ARG A 57 -1.58 5.69 -18.24
CA ARG A 57 -2.40 4.73 -18.99
C ARG A 57 -1.61 4.05 -20.10
N GLU A 58 -0.79 4.81 -20.82
CA GLU A 58 -0.04 4.31 -21.97
C GLU A 58 1.18 3.48 -21.54
N LYS A 59 1.94 3.94 -20.54
CA LYS A 59 3.20 3.27 -20.14
C LYS A 59 3.00 2.03 -19.27
N PHE A 60 1.95 2.03 -18.43
CA PHE A 60 1.73 0.97 -17.44
C PHE A 60 0.48 0.13 -17.71
N GLY A 61 -0.28 0.43 -18.79
CA GLY A 61 -1.49 -0.31 -19.14
C GLY A 61 -2.61 -0.23 -18.10
N LEU A 62 -2.59 0.79 -17.23
CA LEU A 62 -3.56 0.91 -16.14
C LEU A 62 -4.90 1.46 -16.64
N SER A 63 -5.98 0.93 -16.08
CA SER A 63 -7.33 1.48 -16.28
C SER A 63 -7.43 2.91 -15.73
N SER A 64 -8.40 3.69 -16.23
CA SER A 64 -8.63 5.07 -15.76
C SER A 64 -8.80 5.15 -14.24
N GLN A 65 -9.50 4.18 -13.64
CA GLN A 65 -9.71 4.15 -12.19
C GLN A 65 -8.41 3.87 -11.43
N LEU A 66 -7.58 2.93 -11.90
CA LEU A 66 -6.28 2.65 -11.29
C LEU A 66 -5.32 3.82 -11.44
N ALA A 67 -5.29 4.47 -12.60
CA ALA A 67 -4.45 5.66 -12.84
C ALA A 67 -4.76 6.79 -11.84
N VAL A 68 -6.05 7.08 -11.60
CA VAL A 68 -6.45 8.08 -10.60
C VAL A 68 -6.01 7.66 -9.18
N ARG A 69 -6.05 6.36 -8.87
CA ARG A 69 -5.62 5.83 -7.56
C ARG A 69 -4.11 5.90 -7.37
N VAL A 70 -3.32 5.75 -8.44
CA VAL A 70 -1.86 5.98 -8.41
C VAL A 70 -1.58 7.41 -7.94
N VAL A 71 -2.15 8.41 -8.63
CA VAL A 71 -1.91 9.82 -8.30
C VAL A 71 -2.37 10.14 -6.87
N ALA A 72 -3.57 9.68 -6.50
CA ALA A 72 -4.07 9.86 -5.14
C ALA A 72 -3.10 9.26 -4.11
N LYS A 73 -2.66 8.02 -4.30
CA LYS A 73 -1.75 7.35 -3.36
C LYS A 73 -0.43 8.11 -3.21
N VAL A 74 0.18 8.54 -4.30
CA VAL A 74 1.45 9.28 -4.26
C VAL A 74 1.30 10.62 -3.55
N VAL A 75 0.26 11.39 -3.88
CA VAL A 75 0.02 12.69 -3.24
C VAL A 75 -0.23 12.54 -1.74
N GLU A 76 -1.00 11.53 -1.31
CA GLU A 76 -1.24 11.27 0.11
C GLU A 76 0.06 10.99 0.87
N THR A 77 1.04 10.32 0.25
CA THR A 77 2.33 10.06 0.94
C THR A 77 3.17 11.31 1.16
N TYR A 78 2.99 12.36 0.35
CA TYR A 78 3.72 13.63 0.45
C TYR A 78 3.02 14.68 1.34
N LYS A 79 1.85 14.37 1.92
CA LYS A 79 1.22 15.24 2.92
C LYS A 79 2.09 15.43 4.18
N PRO A 80 2.66 14.38 4.80
CA PRO A 80 3.48 14.53 5.99
C PRO A 80 4.87 15.12 5.73
N ASP A 81 5.54 14.72 4.65
CA ASP A 81 6.89 15.17 4.30
C ASP A 81 7.04 15.28 2.78
N ARG A 82 7.62 16.38 2.31
CA ARG A 82 7.85 16.72 0.88
C ARG A 82 9.33 16.83 0.53
N THR A 83 10.19 16.65 1.53
CA THR A 83 11.64 16.84 1.44
C THR A 83 12.36 15.57 1.03
N ILE A 84 11.79 14.41 1.35
CA ILE A 84 12.32 13.10 0.98
C ILE A 84 11.62 12.55 -0.26
N PHE A 85 12.30 11.69 -1.02
CA PHE A 85 11.71 10.96 -2.15
C PHE A 85 11.01 9.68 -1.67
N HIS A 86 9.74 9.49 -2.05
CA HIS A 86 8.94 8.36 -1.61
C HIS A 86 8.96 7.22 -2.64
N ARG A 87 9.54 6.06 -2.26
CA ARG A 87 9.59 4.85 -3.10
C ARG A 87 8.53 3.84 -2.71
N PHE A 88 7.91 3.22 -3.72
CA PHE A 88 6.88 2.19 -3.61
C PHE A 88 7.45 0.82 -3.97
N ARG A 89 7.08 -0.20 -3.19
CA ARG A 89 7.46 -1.61 -3.37
C ARG A 89 6.44 -2.35 -4.24
N ASP A 90 6.90 -3.35 -4.99
CA ASP A 90 6.13 -4.08 -6.03
C ASP A 90 4.79 -4.66 -5.56
N PHE A 91 4.69 -5.11 -4.31
CA PHE A 91 3.44 -5.64 -3.71
C PHE A 91 2.90 -4.74 -2.60
N GLY A 92 3.01 -3.43 -2.77
CA GLY A 92 2.36 -2.45 -1.90
C GLY A 92 0.84 -2.52 -2.01
N SER A 93 0.11 -2.15 -0.96
CA SER A 93 -1.36 -2.18 -0.99
C SER A 93 -1.94 -1.34 -2.13
N ILE A 94 -2.99 -1.83 -2.79
CA ILE A 94 -3.73 -1.07 -3.79
C ILE A 94 -5.08 -0.69 -3.20
N VAL A 95 -5.35 0.61 -3.12
CA VAL A 95 -6.66 1.11 -2.70
C VAL A 95 -7.64 0.90 -3.85
N HIS A 96 -8.64 0.06 -3.62
CA HIS A 96 -9.76 -0.14 -4.54
C HIS A 96 -10.99 0.59 -4.00
N ASP A 97 -11.70 1.26 -4.90
CA ASP A 97 -13.04 1.75 -4.62
C ASP A 97 -14.10 0.83 -5.24
N GLN A 98 -15.38 1.14 -5.03
CA GLN A 98 -16.51 0.41 -5.60
C GLN A 98 -16.50 0.28 -7.12
N ARG A 99 -15.79 1.15 -7.86
CA ARG A 99 -15.65 1.06 -9.32
C ARG A 99 -14.58 0.05 -9.70
N ILE A 100 -13.54 -0.09 -8.90
CA ILE A 100 -12.46 -1.07 -9.10
C ILE A 100 -12.86 -2.45 -8.58
N LEU A 101 -13.40 -2.54 -7.37
CA LEU A 101 -13.85 -3.78 -6.74
C LEU A 101 -15.31 -3.66 -6.29
N SER A 102 -16.14 -4.61 -6.72
CA SER A 102 -17.56 -4.69 -6.37
C SER A 102 -17.93 -6.10 -5.93
N PHE A 103 -18.67 -6.25 -4.84
CA PHE A 103 -19.23 -7.53 -4.42
C PHE A 103 -20.32 -8.02 -5.38
N LYS A 104 -20.34 -9.32 -5.63
CA LYS A 104 -21.34 -10.04 -6.42
C LYS A 104 -21.90 -11.13 -5.51
N GLY A 105 -22.94 -10.78 -4.75
CA GLY A 105 -23.43 -11.65 -3.68
C GLY A 105 -22.47 -11.67 -2.48
N MET A 106 -22.43 -12.80 -1.78
CA MET A 106 -21.64 -12.99 -0.55
C MET A 106 -20.33 -13.77 -0.78
N ASP A 107 -20.18 -14.37 -1.95
CA ASP A 107 -19.20 -15.39 -2.28
C ASP A 107 -18.28 -15.00 -3.45
N GLU A 108 -18.56 -13.90 -4.15
CA GLU A 108 -17.73 -13.43 -5.26
C GLU A 108 -17.48 -11.91 -5.21
N VAL A 109 -16.31 -11.50 -5.71
CA VAL A 109 -16.01 -10.12 -6.07
C VAL A 109 -15.67 -9.99 -7.53
N SER A 110 -16.04 -8.87 -8.13
CA SER A 110 -15.59 -8.44 -9.44
C SER A 110 -14.56 -7.33 -9.28
N ILE A 111 -13.35 -7.55 -9.77
CA ILE A 111 -12.18 -6.68 -9.61
C ILE A 111 -11.59 -6.30 -10.98
N ASN A 112 -11.23 -5.03 -11.13
CA ASN A 112 -10.52 -4.52 -12.29
C ASN A 112 -9.00 -4.71 -12.13
N THR A 113 -8.38 -5.40 -13.08
CA THR A 113 -6.94 -5.66 -13.18
C THR A 113 -6.39 -5.07 -14.48
N THR A 114 -5.08 -5.15 -14.69
CA THR A 114 -4.43 -4.83 -15.97
C THR A 114 -4.92 -5.73 -17.12
N GLY A 115 -5.28 -6.99 -16.82
CA GLY A 115 -5.90 -7.92 -17.76
C GLY A 115 -7.40 -7.73 -17.98
N GLY A 116 -8.00 -6.68 -17.41
CA GLY A 116 -9.44 -6.40 -17.50
C GLY A 116 -10.20 -6.76 -16.23
N ARG A 117 -11.54 -6.86 -16.33
CA ARG A 117 -12.38 -7.11 -15.15
C ARG A 117 -12.59 -8.61 -14.95
N ILE A 118 -12.11 -9.13 -13.83
CA ILE A 118 -12.21 -10.55 -13.47
C ILE A 118 -13.14 -10.76 -12.27
N ARG A 119 -13.71 -11.96 -12.17
CA ARG A 119 -14.57 -12.42 -11.08
C ARG A 119 -13.86 -13.47 -10.26
N ILE A 120 -13.78 -13.27 -8.95
CA ILE A 120 -12.98 -14.12 -8.07
C ILE A 120 -13.83 -14.53 -6.86
N PRO A 121 -13.94 -15.84 -6.58
CA PRO A 121 -14.57 -16.32 -5.36
C PRO A 121 -13.85 -15.81 -4.12
N ILE A 122 -14.60 -15.59 -3.05
CA ILE A 122 -14.08 -15.10 -1.79
C ILE A 122 -14.44 -16.04 -0.64
N THR A 123 -13.62 -16.01 0.40
CA THR A 123 -13.95 -16.59 1.69
C THR A 123 -13.71 -15.56 2.80
N MET A 124 -14.59 -15.57 3.79
CA MET A 124 -14.52 -14.70 4.96
C MET A 124 -14.12 -15.54 6.18
N GLY A 125 -13.31 -14.99 7.07
CA GLY A 125 -13.04 -15.64 8.35
C GLY A 125 -14.34 -15.82 9.17
N LYS A 126 -14.38 -16.82 10.05
CA LYS A 126 -15.52 -17.04 10.96
C LYS A 126 -15.70 -15.85 11.90
N TYR A 127 -16.52 -14.86 11.55
CA TYR A 127 -16.91 -13.77 12.45
C TYR A 127 -18.26 -13.15 12.08
N GLY A 128 -19.29 -13.52 12.84
CA GLY A 128 -20.51 -12.75 13.14
C GLY A 128 -21.43 -12.34 11.98
N GLU A 129 -22.66 -11.93 12.31
CA GLU A 129 -23.59 -11.28 11.40
C GLU A 129 -22.97 -9.95 10.91
N ILE A 130 -22.26 -10.01 9.77
CA ILE A 130 -21.76 -8.83 9.09
C ILE A 130 -22.92 -8.30 8.26
N PRO A 131 -23.48 -7.12 8.57
CA PRO A 131 -24.57 -6.58 7.78
C PRO A 131 -23.99 -6.01 6.48
N PHE A 132 -23.96 -6.85 5.43
CA PHE A 132 -23.52 -6.51 4.07
C PHE A 132 -24.15 -5.23 3.51
N LYS A 133 -25.32 -4.86 4.03
CA LYS A 133 -26.07 -3.63 3.72
C LYS A 133 -25.26 -2.34 3.94
N TRP A 134 -24.16 -2.38 4.70
CA TRP A 134 -23.36 -1.20 5.09
C TRP A 134 -21.90 -1.20 4.62
N ILE A 135 -21.48 -2.13 3.76
CA ILE A 135 -20.09 -2.16 3.27
C ILE A 135 -19.85 -0.91 2.39
N ARG A 136 -19.14 0.08 2.94
CA ARG A 136 -18.85 1.33 2.24
C ARG A 136 -17.49 1.30 1.52
N GLY A 137 -17.58 1.52 0.20
CA GLY A 137 -16.72 2.44 -0.55
C GLY A 137 -15.35 1.94 -0.99
N GLN A 138 -14.48 1.60 -0.05
CA GLN A 138 -13.05 1.40 -0.32
C GLN A 138 -12.48 0.22 0.46
N CYS A 139 -11.62 -0.55 -0.19
CA CYS A 139 -10.89 -1.65 0.40
C CYS A 139 -9.44 -1.66 -0.11
N ASP A 140 -8.53 -2.17 0.71
CA ASP A 140 -7.14 -2.37 0.28
C ASP A 140 -6.92 -3.80 -0.17
N LEU A 141 -6.54 -3.97 -1.43
CA LEU A 141 -5.98 -5.24 -1.89
C LEU A 141 -4.55 -5.36 -1.36
N VAL A 142 -4.32 -6.40 -0.56
CA VAL A 142 -3.03 -6.66 0.08
C VAL A 142 -2.57 -8.07 -0.23
N ARG A 143 -1.32 -8.21 -0.69
CA ARG A 143 -0.66 -9.51 -0.74
C ARG A 143 -0.15 -9.86 0.66
N LYS A 144 -0.85 -10.73 1.36
CA LYS A 144 -0.39 -11.26 2.65
C LYS A 144 0.48 -12.50 2.42
N ASN A 145 1.60 -12.53 3.14
CA ASN A 145 2.54 -13.63 3.17
C ASN A 145 2.43 -14.43 4.48
N ARG A 146 1.20 -14.60 4.97
CA ARG A 146 0.92 -15.20 6.27
C ARG A 146 0.13 -16.49 6.03
N PRO A 147 0.81 -17.64 5.87
CA PRO A 147 0.14 -18.93 5.75
C PRO A 147 -0.67 -19.28 7.01
N GLU A 148 -0.15 -18.91 8.19
CA GLU A 148 -0.83 -19.07 9.49
C GLU A 148 -0.51 -17.92 10.45
N ARG A 149 -1.26 -17.79 11.56
CA ARG A 149 -1.08 -16.67 12.49
C ARG A 149 0.32 -16.68 13.14
N SER A 150 0.84 -17.83 13.57
CA SER A 150 2.11 -17.94 14.30
C SER A 150 3.34 -17.74 13.42
N ARG A 151 3.33 -18.17 12.15
CA ARG A 151 4.56 -18.39 11.38
C ARG A 151 4.69 -17.48 10.16
N PHE A 152 5.87 -16.89 9.98
CA PHE A 152 6.26 -16.13 8.80
C PHE A 152 7.17 -16.99 7.91
N LYS A 153 6.94 -16.96 6.59
CA LYS A 153 7.82 -17.55 5.59
C LYS A 153 8.04 -16.55 4.46
N CYS A 154 9.24 -16.00 4.30
CA CYS A 154 9.56 -15.10 3.21
C CYS A 154 9.42 -15.80 1.85
N ILE A 155 8.59 -15.26 0.96
CA ILE A 155 8.40 -15.79 -0.40
C ILE A 155 9.53 -15.42 -1.37
N SER A 156 10.43 -14.52 -0.99
CA SER A 156 11.56 -14.12 -1.83
C SER A 156 12.83 -14.90 -1.51
N CYS A 157 13.16 -15.08 -0.23
CA CYS A 157 14.39 -15.75 0.20
C CYS A 157 14.16 -17.06 0.97
N GLY A 158 12.91 -17.47 1.17
CA GLY A 158 12.58 -18.70 1.88
C GLY A 158 12.72 -18.66 3.41
N PHE A 159 13.21 -17.56 3.99
CA PHE A 159 13.40 -17.42 5.45
C PHE A 159 12.12 -17.70 6.24
N GLU A 160 12.20 -18.57 7.24
CA GLU A 160 11.07 -18.95 8.11
C GLU A 160 11.34 -18.57 9.57
N GLY A 161 10.31 -18.14 10.30
CA GLY A 161 10.41 -17.85 11.73
C GLY A 161 9.08 -17.45 12.37
N GLU A 162 9.07 -17.28 13.69
CA GLU A 162 7.90 -16.81 14.44
C GLU A 162 7.51 -15.39 14.00
N ALA A 163 6.23 -15.20 13.64
CA ALA A 163 5.74 -13.99 13.01
C ALA A 163 5.91 -12.75 13.90
N ASP A 164 5.72 -12.88 15.21
CA ASP A 164 5.87 -11.77 16.16
C ASP A 164 7.35 -11.38 16.34
N PHE A 165 8.25 -12.37 16.34
CA PHE A 165 9.70 -12.13 16.36
C PHE A 165 10.18 -11.46 15.06
N VAL A 166 9.71 -11.93 13.91
CA VAL A 166 10.03 -11.31 12.62
C VAL A 166 9.43 -9.91 12.51
N ALA A 167 8.24 -9.68 13.05
CA ALA A 167 7.62 -8.36 13.11
C ALA A 167 8.43 -7.39 13.98
N SER A 168 8.88 -7.81 15.16
CA SER A 168 9.69 -6.97 16.05
C SER A 168 11.04 -6.60 15.41
N LEU A 169 11.70 -7.55 14.75
CA LEU A 169 12.90 -7.30 13.93
C LEU A 169 12.64 -6.29 12.81
N ASN A 170 11.56 -6.45 12.06
CA ASN A 170 11.21 -5.53 10.97
C ASN A 170 10.89 -4.11 11.47
N ILE A 171 10.19 -4.00 12.61
CA ILE A 171 9.91 -2.70 13.25
C ILE A 171 11.23 -2.06 13.72
N ARG A 172 12.09 -2.81 14.41
CA ARG A 172 13.41 -2.36 14.85
C ARG A 172 14.25 -1.86 13.67
N ASN A 173 14.34 -2.65 12.60
CA ASN A 173 15.14 -2.31 11.42
C ASN A 173 14.54 -1.11 10.66
N ARG A 174 13.21 -0.97 10.62
CA ARG A 174 12.56 0.23 10.05
C ARG A 174 12.77 1.48 10.89
N ALA A 175 12.75 1.38 12.22
CA ALA A 175 13.04 2.49 13.11
C ALA A 175 14.50 2.98 12.98
N ALA A 176 15.43 2.07 12.67
CA ALA A 176 16.82 2.43 12.38
C ALA A 176 16.96 3.21 11.05
N VAL A 177 16.10 2.93 10.07
CA VAL A 177 16.13 3.56 8.72
C VAL A 177 15.31 4.85 8.66
N ILE A 178 14.20 4.93 9.41
CA ILE A 178 13.36 6.12 9.53
C ILE A 178 13.61 6.71 10.92
N GLN A 179 14.72 7.42 11.07
CA GLN A 179 14.96 8.17 12.30
C GLN A 179 14.07 9.41 12.30
N PRO A 180 13.31 9.68 13.37
CA PRO A 180 12.61 10.94 13.49
C PRO A 180 13.63 12.08 13.50
N VAL A 181 13.33 13.18 12.81
CA VAL A 181 14.14 14.41 12.77
C VAL A 181 14.44 14.94 14.19
N VAL A 182 13.63 14.54 15.18
CA VAL A 182 13.81 14.85 16.60
C VAL A 182 15.03 14.16 17.23
N THR A 183 15.59 13.11 16.63
CA THR A 183 16.76 12.39 17.18
C THR A 183 18.02 13.28 17.17
N GLU A 184 18.19 14.10 16.14
CA GLU A 184 19.27 15.10 16.08
C GLU A 184 19.03 16.25 17.06
N ALA A 185 17.78 16.68 17.24
CA ALA A 185 17.44 17.70 18.24
C ALA A 185 17.71 17.22 19.68
N ILE A 186 17.42 15.96 20.00
CA ILE A 186 17.68 15.38 21.33
C ILE A 186 19.18 15.17 21.58
N SER A 187 19.96 14.79 20.57
CA SER A 187 21.42 14.65 20.71
C SER A 187 22.09 16.01 20.91
N ILE A 188 21.62 17.05 20.22
CA ILE A 188 22.07 18.45 20.39
C ILE A 188 21.65 19.01 21.76
N ILE A 189 20.41 18.76 22.22
CA ILE A 189 19.98 19.19 23.57
C ILE A 189 20.80 18.49 24.65
N ARG A 190 21.12 17.19 24.49
CA ARG A 190 21.98 16.46 25.44
C ARG A 190 23.43 16.96 25.44
N SER A 191 23.99 17.33 24.29
CA SER A 191 25.36 17.88 24.24
C SER A 191 25.43 19.30 24.81
N LEU A 192 24.39 20.10 24.65
CA LEU A 192 24.29 21.44 25.26
C LEU A 192 24.04 21.38 26.78
N GLN A 193 23.33 20.37 27.29
CA GLN A 193 23.12 20.18 28.73
C GLN A 193 24.37 19.65 29.48
N LEU A 194 25.37 19.10 28.78
CA LEU A 194 26.64 18.65 29.36
C LEU A 194 27.70 19.76 29.46
N GLN A 195 27.45 20.95 28.89
CA GLN A 195 28.36 22.10 28.93
C GLN A 195 27.93 23.21 29.90
N ALA A 196 26.78 23.06 30.57
CA ALA A 196 26.38 24.00 31.61
C ALA A 196 27.30 23.83 32.85
N PRO A 197 27.99 24.88 33.32
CA PRO A 197 28.79 24.79 34.53
C PRO A 197 27.86 24.44 35.70
N LYS A 198 28.23 23.41 36.47
CA LYS A 198 27.56 23.11 37.74
C LYS A 198 27.69 24.31 38.68
N PRO A 199 26.66 24.63 39.48
CA PRO A 199 26.74 25.68 40.49
C PRO A 199 27.81 25.36 41.55
#